data_AF-A0A0J1AUB2-F1
#
_entry.id   AF-A0A0J1AUB2-F1
#
_cell.length_a   1.000
_cell.length_b   1.000
_cell.length_c   1.000
_cell.angle_alpha   90.00
_cell.angle_beta   90.00
_cell.angle_gamma   90.00
#
_symmetry.space_group_name_H-M   'P 1'
#
loop_
_entity.id
_entity.type
_entity.pdbx_description
1 polymer ?
#
loop_
_entity_poly.entity_id
_entity_poly.type
_entity_poly.pdbx_seq_one_letter_code
_entity_poly.pdbx_strand_id
1 'polypeptide(L)'
;MRAPLALVALLPLALAHGHHAAVDIDPKVPIDWIMYTHMVVQTFVWAILFPIGMVLGLSKSRFHVPVQAVGVVATLVGSWLGHHHGGREFPATVHSIMAKIVFWVLMVQTACGVFLRLHVLENTVRPWVRRVHGPLGMAFPIIGWTQILMGVVTALGFCRGGEINQCLAHYIMGSAFIGYAAILVIMLNVGGGWLARRGFSQEMLDSSVILLWGIINTFTEHQGGPWTHKDMQHTMMGVLWWAGGLLGVFLSRKGKRCFVPAVIIIMTGWGMSAHQQELMISSKIHSMFGYALILAGVLRVIEVCFVLHDGPTPSPTVRVFQHLPPYLLTLGGIMFMSATHEEMKNADALGIDHVTYALFDFSLSFLVYLVITFLVHLYANSGRNAALNEAEAGYAKLTQREEVAEGAEIFELTEANGSEDSVSTGESDAVKIGGEDEVDWMQHEGRRGGLRL
;
A
#
# COMPACT_ATOMS: atom_id res chain seq x y z
N MET A 1 20.95 11.95 57.68
CA MET A 1 20.66 10.50 57.55
C MET A 1 19.37 10.19 58.29
N ARG A 2 18.27 9.92 57.57
CA ARG A 2 17.01 9.26 57.98
C ARG A 2 15.93 9.58 56.92
N ALA A 3 15.93 8.82 55.82
CA ALA A 3 14.79 8.67 54.91
C ALA A 3 15.11 7.57 53.88
N PRO A 4 15.03 6.28 54.29
CA PRO A 4 14.43 5.30 53.39
C PRO A 4 13.61 4.30 54.22
N LEU A 5 12.38 4.67 54.57
CA LEU A 5 11.41 3.73 55.15
C LEU A 5 9.98 3.95 54.66
N ALA A 6 9.70 5.06 53.97
CA ALA A 6 8.36 5.35 53.43
C ALA A 6 8.08 4.64 52.08
N LEU A 7 9.11 4.19 51.34
CA LEU A 7 8.93 3.58 50.01
C LEU A 7 8.61 2.07 50.04
N VAL A 8 8.83 1.40 51.17
CA VAL A 8 8.54 -0.05 51.31
C VAL A 8 7.08 -0.29 51.73
N ALA A 9 6.41 0.69 52.34
CA ALA A 9 5.03 0.56 52.80
C ALA A 9 3.97 0.64 51.68
N LEU A 10 4.35 1.00 50.45
CA LEU A 10 3.42 1.08 49.30
C LEU A 10 3.46 -0.17 48.40
N LEU A 11 4.41 -1.08 48.60
CA LEU A 11 4.48 -2.33 47.83
C LEU A 11 3.25 -3.26 48.00
N PRO A 12 2.60 -3.37 49.19
CA PRO A 12 1.45 -4.25 49.33
C PRO A 12 0.15 -3.64 48.78
N LEU A 13 0.09 -2.33 48.56
CA LEU A 13 -1.10 -1.67 47.99
C LEU A 13 -1.16 -1.82 46.46
N ALA A 14 -0.01 -2.01 45.80
CA ALA A 14 0.07 -2.32 44.37
C ALA A 14 -0.23 -3.81 44.05
N LEU A 15 -0.30 -4.67 45.07
CA LEU A 15 -0.53 -6.12 44.95
C LEU A 15 -1.97 -6.54 45.28
N ALA A 16 -2.88 -5.58 45.51
CA ALA A 16 -4.26 -5.83 45.95
C ALA A 16 -5.33 -5.43 44.90
N HIS A 17 -5.03 -5.52 43.59
CA HIS A 17 -6.08 -5.62 42.57
C HIS A 17 -6.07 -7.06 42.03
N GLY A 18 -6.94 -7.89 42.60
CA GLY A 18 -7.29 -9.19 42.03
C GLY A 18 -8.07 -8.99 40.74
N HIS A 19 -7.37 -8.68 39.65
CA HIS A 19 -7.94 -8.89 38.32
C HIS A 19 -7.97 -10.41 38.12
N HIS A 20 -9.15 -11.00 38.26
CA HIS A 20 -9.40 -12.29 37.64
C HIS A 20 -9.20 -12.10 36.14
N ALA A 21 -8.03 -12.46 35.62
CA ALA A 21 -7.77 -12.36 34.19
C ALA A 21 -8.79 -13.24 33.48
N ALA A 22 -9.61 -12.64 32.61
CA ALA A 22 -10.51 -13.38 31.74
C ALA A 22 -9.71 -14.45 31.00
N VAL A 23 -10.19 -15.70 31.05
CA VAL A 23 -9.56 -16.83 30.36
C VAL A 23 -10.01 -16.87 28.91
N ASP A 24 -11.28 -16.50 28.65
CA ASP A 24 -11.91 -16.48 27.34
C ASP A 24 -12.73 -15.20 27.12
N ILE A 25 -12.98 -14.86 25.86
CA ILE A 25 -13.89 -13.76 25.51
C ILE A 25 -15.33 -14.24 25.66
N ASP A 26 -16.15 -13.56 26.47
CA ASP A 26 -17.60 -13.78 26.49
C ASP A 26 -18.29 -12.92 25.41
N PRO A 27 -18.79 -13.51 24.31
CA PRO A 27 -19.47 -12.77 23.25
C PRO A 27 -20.82 -12.19 23.70
N LYS A 28 -21.41 -12.65 24.81
CA LYS A 28 -22.68 -12.13 25.33
C LYS A 28 -22.54 -10.76 25.96
N VAL A 29 -21.36 -10.44 26.49
CA VAL A 29 -21.05 -9.10 26.99
C VAL A 29 -20.73 -8.22 25.79
N PRO A 30 -21.45 -7.10 25.58
CA PRO A 30 -21.15 -6.22 24.45
C PRO A 30 -19.83 -5.46 24.66
N ILE A 31 -19.23 -5.04 23.55
CA ILE A 31 -18.16 -4.04 23.58
C ILE A 31 -18.79 -2.71 24.00
N ASP A 32 -18.23 -2.06 25.02
CA ASP A 32 -18.76 -0.79 25.51
C ASP A 32 -18.25 0.40 24.67
N TRP A 33 -18.87 1.56 24.85
CA TRP A 33 -18.50 2.77 24.11
C TRP A 33 -17.09 3.28 24.46
N ILE A 34 -16.56 2.96 25.65
CA ILE A 34 -15.19 3.29 26.07
C ILE A 34 -14.20 2.54 25.19
N MET A 35 -14.42 1.25 24.98
CA MET A 35 -13.61 0.40 24.12
C MET A 35 -13.75 0.79 22.65
N TYR A 36 -14.96 1.12 22.16
CA TYR A 36 -15.12 1.69 20.82
C TYR A 36 -14.33 3.00 20.66
N THR A 37 -14.33 3.86 21.68
CA THR A 37 -13.54 5.10 21.67
C THR A 37 -12.04 4.80 21.64
N HIS A 38 -11.56 3.83 22.42
CA HIS A 38 -10.19 3.35 22.35
C HIS A 38 -9.82 2.91 20.91
N MET A 39 -10.64 2.06 20.29
CA MET A 39 -10.40 1.52 18.95
C MET A 39 -10.34 2.61 17.89
N VAL A 40 -11.29 3.55 17.91
CA VAL A 40 -11.37 4.64 16.93
C VAL A 40 -10.18 5.60 17.10
N VAL A 41 -9.91 6.04 18.33
CA VAL A 41 -8.80 6.97 18.62
C VAL A 41 -7.47 6.35 18.27
N GLN A 42 -7.21 5.10 18.67
CA GLN A 42 -5.93 4.45 18.39
C GLN A 42 -5.75 4.18 16.89
N THR A 43 -6.81 3.72 16.20
CA THR A 43 -6.74 3.53 14.75
C THR A 43 -6.41 4.85 14.04
N PHE A 44 -7.08 5.95 14.40
CA PHE A 44 -6.77 7.27 13.82
C PHE A 44 -5.34 7.72 14.10
N VAL A 45 -4.89 7.59 15.36
CA VAL A 45 -3.55 8.03 15.75
C VAL A 45 -2.45 7.26 15.03
N TRP A 46 -2.58 5.93 14.97
CA TRP A 46 -1.55 5.05 14.38
C TRP A 46 -1.62 4.99 12.85
N ALA A 47 -2.81 5.05 12.24
CA ALA A 47 -2.96 5.01 10.78
C ALA A 47 -2.71 6.37 10.12
N ILE A 48 -3.04 7.47 10.80
CA ILE A 48 -3.05 8.81 10.20
C ILE A 48 -2.06 9.75 10.88
N LEU A 49 -2.23 10.00 12.18
CA LEU A 49 -1.54 11.10 12.85
C LEU A 49 -0.02 10.88 12.96
N PHE A 50 0.41 9.70 13.39
CA PHE A 50 1.83 9.36 13.49
C PHE A 50 2.54 9.30 12.13
N PRO A 51 1.98 8.66 11.09
CA PRO A 51 2.54 8.72 9.74
C PRO A 51 2.66 10.15 9.17
N ILE A 52 1.65 11.01 9.38
CA ILE A 52 1.72 12.43 9.01
C ILE A 52 2.88 13.11 9.76
N GLY A 53 2.94 12.94 11.07
CA GLY A 53 4.01 13.49 11.90
C GLY A 53 5.39 13.01 11.42
N MET A 54 5.54 11.73 11.07
CA MET A 54 6.78 11.16 10.54
C MET A 54 7.17 11.83 9.21
N VAL A 55 6.25 11.93 8.25
CA VAL A 55 6.49 12.57 6.95
C VAL A 55 6.93 14.04 7.12
N LEU A 56 6.25 14.79 7.99
CA LEU A 56 6.61 16.17 8.31
C LEU A 56 8.03 16.27 8.92
N GLY A 57 8.45 15.25 9.67
CA GLY A 57 9.82 15.16 10.21
C GLY A 57 10.88 14.89 9.14
N LEU A 58 10.54 14.05 8.16
CA LEU A 58 11.40 13.76 7.00
C LEU A 58 11.57 14.99 6.11
N SER A 59 10.49 15.74 5.86
CA SER A 59 10.49 16.97 5.07
C SER A 59 11.03 18.20 5.82
N LYS A 60 11.37 18.08 7.11
CA LYS A 60 11.85 19.17 7.98
C LYS A 60 10.82 20.29 8.21
N SER A 61 9.54 19.94 8.25
CA SER A 61 8.46 20.87 8.58
C SER A 61 8.42 21.21 10.07
N ARG A 62 8.08 22.47 10.40
CA ARG A 62 7.88 22.94 11.78
C ARG A 62 6.73 22.24 12.51
N PHE A 63 5.78 21.67 11.76
CA PHE A 63 4.60 20.99 12.31
C PHE A 63 4.89 19.56 12.80
N HIS A 64 6.08 19.02 12.53
CA HIS A 64 6.48 17.69 13.02
C HIS A 64 6.26 17.53 14.53
N VAL A 65 6.83 18.42 15.35
CA VAL A 65 6.78 18.30 16.81
C VAL A 65 5.36 18.46 17.37
N PRO A 66 4.57 19.49 16.99
CA PRO A 66 3.19 19.62 17.45
C PRO A 66 2.31 18.40 17.13
N VAL A 67 2.38 17.89 15.89
CA VAL A 67 1.57 16.73 15.46
C VAL A 67 1.96 15.48 16.25
N GLN A 68 3.26 15.24 16.43
CA GLN A 68 3.75 14.11 17.23
C GLN A 68 3.34 14.22 18.71
N ALA A 69 3.38 15.41 19.29
CA ALA A 69 2.96 15.64 20.67
C ALA A 69 1.47 15.33 20.87
N VAL A 70 0.61 15.78 19.95
CA VAL A 70 -0.82 15.43 19.95
C VAL A 70 -1.01 13.91 19.83
N GLY A 71 -0.24 13.25 18.96
CA GLY A 71 -0.26 11.80 18.82
C GLY A 71 0.09 11.06 20.10
N VAL A 72 1.17 11.46 20.79
CA VAL A 72 1.57 10.87 22.08
C VAL A 72 0.47 11.04 23.12
N VAL A 73 -0.09 12.25 23.27
CA VAL A 73 -1.18 12.50 24.24
C VAL A 73 -2.42 11.65 23.92
N ALA A 74 -2.83 11.62 22.65
CA ALA A 74 -3.98 10.82 22.22
C ALA A 74 -3.75 9.33 22.41
N THR A 75 -2.54 8.82 22.17
CA THR A 75 -2.17 7.42 22.47
C THR A 75 -2.26 7.13 23.97
N LEU A 76 -1.75 8.01 24.83
CA LEU A 76 -1.82 7.81 26.29
C LEU A 76 -3.27 7.78 26.79
N VAL A 77 -4.11 8.71 26.31
CA VAL A 77 -5.55 8.74 26.62
C VAL A 77 -6.23 7.49 26.11
N GLY A 78 -5.99 7.12 24.85
CA GLY A 78 -6.56 5.90 24.27
C GLY A 78 -6.12 4.66 25.04
N SER A 79 -4.84 4.54 25.40
CA SER A 79 -4.33 3.40 26.18
C SER A 79 -4.98 3.34 27.57
N TRP A 80 -5.21 4.49 28.21
CA TRP A 80 -5.96 4.55 29.47
C TRP A 80 -7.38 4.01 29.30
N LEU A 81 -8.12 4.44 28.28
CA LEU A 81 -9.47 3.95 27.97
C LEU A 81 -9.50 2.43 27.77
N GLY A 82 -8.51 1.88 27.05
CA GLY A 82 -8.41 0.44 26.79
C GLY A 82 -8.13 -0.42 28.02
N HIS A 83 -7.71 0.16 29.14
CA HIS A 83 -7.53 -0.55 30.43
C HIS A 83 -8.62 -0.23 31.46
N HIS A 84 -9.47 0.77 31.21
CA HIS A 84 -10.49 1.26 32.15
C HIS A 84 -11.91 1.15 31.57
N HIS A 85 -12.12 0.20 30.65
CA HIS A 85 -13.46 -0.14 30.16
C HIS A 85 -14.18 -1.06 31.14
N GLY A 86 -15.52 -1.04 31.13
CA GLY A 86 -16.36 -1.88 31.97
C GLY A 86 -17.13 -2.97 31.21
N GLY A 87 -17.01 -2.97 29.87
CA GLY A 87 -17.63 -3.96 28.98
C GLY A 87 -16.81 -5.24 28.83
N ARG A 88 -16.96 -5.89 27.67
CA ARG A 88 -16.30 -7.16 27.33
C ARG A 88 -14.81 -7.18 27.70
N GLU A 89 -14.43 -8.16 28.50
CA GLU A 89 -13.02 -8.42 28.86
C GLU A 89 -12.32 -9.28 27.80
N PHE A 90 -11.01 -9.07 27.68
CA PHE A 90 -10.16 -9.78 26.72
C PHE A 90 -9.03 -10.51 27.46
N PRO A 91 -8.78 -11.79 27.15
CA PRO A 91 -7.65 -12.52 27.74
C PRO A 91 -6.32 -11.95 27.25
N ALA A 92 -5.21 -12.45 27.78
CA ALA A 92 -3.88 -12.09 27.28
C ALA A 92 -3.77 -12.37 25.76
N THR A 93 -3.61 -11.30 24.98
CA THR A 93 -3.55 -11.38 23.51
C THR A 93 -2.23 -10.88 22.95
N VAL A 94 -1.95 -11.23 21.69
CA VAL A 94 -0.81 -10.68 20.94
C VAL A 94 -0.89 -9.15 20.85
N HIS A 95 -2.10 -8.57 20.75
CA HIS A 95 -2.30 -7.13 20.82
C HIS A 95 -1.80 -6.52 22.13
N SER A 96 -2.10 -7.15 23.27
CA SER A 96 -1.64 -6.66 24.58
C SER A 96 -0.12 -6.77 24.76
N ILE A 97 0.51 -7.79 24.16
CA ILE A 97 1.96 -7.95 24.13
C ILE A 97 2.59 -6.87 23.25
N MET A 98 2.07 -6.70 22.03
CA MET A 98 2.53 -5.68 21.09
C MET A 98 2.33 -4.26 21.66
N ALA A 99 1.24 -4.00 22.38
CA ALA A 99 1.00 -2.73 23.06
C ALA A 99 2.12 -2.38 24.07
N LYS A 100 2.65 -3.37 24.80
CA LYS A 100 3.79 -3.16 25.72
C LYS A 100 5.06 -2.80 24.97
N ILE A 101 5.31 -3.43 23.82
CA ILE A 101 6.45 -3.11 22.95
C ILE A 101 6.29 -1.67 22.41
N VAL A 102 5.10 -1.35 21.91
CA VAL A 102 4.74 -0.03 21.39
C VAL A 102 4.92 1.06 22.45
N PHE A 103 4.54 0.80 23.71
CA PHE A 103 4.75 1.74 24.81
C PHE A 103 6.23 2.11 24.99
N TRP A 104 7.13 1.11 25.02
CA TRP A 104 8.57 1.36 25.15
C TRP A 104 9.14 2.04 23.91
N VAL A 105 8.71 1.65 22.71
CA VAL A 105 9.10 2.31 21.46
C VAL A 105 8.70 3.78 21.47
N LEU A 106 7.46 4.09 21.87
CA LEU A 106 6.95 5.46 21.93
C LEU A 106 7.68 6.29 22.99
N MET A 107 7.98 5.71 24.15
CA MET A 107 8.76 6.36 25.20
C MET A 107 10.16 6.72 24.70
N VAL A 108 10.88 5.77 24.11
CA VAL A 108 12.22 5.99 23.54
C VAL A 108 12.17 7.04 22.45
N GLN A 109 11.22 6.93 21.50
CA GLN A 109 11.10 7.87 20.40
C GLN A 109 10.82 9.30 20.89
N THR A 110 9.95 9.44 21.89
CA THR A 110 9.60 10.73 22.50
C THR A 110 10.80 11.32 23.25
N ALA A 111 11.50 10.52 24.07
CA ALA A 111 12.68 10.94 24.80
C ALA A 111 13.80 11.41 23.83
N CYS A 112 14.04 10.65 22.76
CA CYS A 112 14.97 11.05 21.71
C CYS A 112 14.51 12.35 21.02
N GLY A 113 13.22 12.50 20.72
CA GLY A 113 12.66 13.70 20.10
C GLY A 113 12.85 14.96 20.97
N VAL A 114 12.55 14.85 22.27
CA VAL A 114 12.76 15.93 23.25
C VAL A 114 14.25 16.27 23.34
N PHE A 115 15.13 15.28 23.50
CA PHE A 115 16.58 15.49 23.53
C PHE A 115 17.09 16.24 22.29
N LEU A 116 16.67 15.83 21.10
CA LEU A 116 17.07 16.47 19.85
C LEU A 116 16.55 17.91 19.72
N ARG A 117 15.42 18.23 20.36
CA ARG A 117 14.84 19.58 20.38
C ARG A 117 15.54 20.52 21.36
N LEU A 118 16.16 19.98 22.42
CA LEU A 118 16.88 20.77 23.43
C LEU A 118 18.24 21.29 22.95
N HIS A 119 18.76 20.82 21.81
CA HIS A 119 20.05 21.27 21.24
C HIS A 119 21.26 21.12 22.19
N VAL A 120 21.23 20.11 23.07
CA VAL A 120 22.33 19.79 23.99
C VAL A 120 23.28 18.74 23.38
N LEU A 121 24.55 18.74 23.82
CA LEU A 121 25.57 17.72 23.48
C LEU A 121 25.72 17.48 21.96
N GLU A 122 25.82 18.57 21.19
CA GLU A 122 25.71 18.53 19.72
C GLU A 122 26.80 17.71 19.02
N ASN A 123 28.01 17.72 19.56
CA ASN A 123 29.18 17.07 18.94
C ASN A 123 29.47 15.66 19.47
N THR A 124 28.81 15.24 20.56
CA THR A 124 29.08 13.95 21.23
C THR A 124 27.90 12.99 21.08
N VAL A 125 26.78 13.28 21.73
CA VAL A 125 25.64 12.35 21.86
C VAL A 125 24.59 12.56 20.78
N ARG A 126 24.35 13.80 20.36
CA ARG A 126 23.32 14.14 19.35
C ARG A 126 23.42 13.36 18.03
N PRO A 127 24.61 13.08 17.45
CA PRO A 127 24.70 12.29 16.24
C PRO A 127 24.22 10.84 16.41
N TRP A 128 24.38 10.25 17.59
CA TRP A 128 23.91 8.91 17.90
C TRP A 128 22.39 8.88 18.10
N VAL A 129 21.85 9.84 18.85
CA VAL A 129 20.39 9.94 19.07
C VAL A 129 19.65 10.14 17.73
N ARG A 130 20.20 10.93 16.80
CA ARG A 130 19.63 11.07 15.44
C ARG A 130 19.58 9.75 14.66
N ARG A 131 20.60 8.89 14.82
CA ARG A 131 20.67 7.58 14.14
C ARG A 131 19.67 6.57 14.72
N VAL A 132 19.19 6.77 15.95
CA VAL A 132 18.11 5.97 16.54
C VAL A 132 16.75 6.56 16.18
N HIS A 133 16.54 7.85 16.44
CA HIS A 133 15.24 8.53 16.27
C HIS A 133 14.69 8.49 14.84
N GLY A 134 15.57 8.64 13.84
CA GLY A 134 15.18 8.64 12.44
C GLY A 134 14.61 7.28 11.98
N PRO A 135 15.42 6.21 11.98
CA PRO A 135 14.96 4.87 11.61
C PRO A 135 13.78 4.35 12.44
N LEU A 136 13.80 4.56 13.76
CA LEU A 136 12.69 4.14 14.62
C LEU A 136 11.39 4.83 14.23
N GLY A 137 11.42 6.15 14.00
CA GLY A 137 10.26 6.90 13.53
C GLY A 137 9.77 6.48 12.14
N MET A 138 10.68 6.10 11.24
CA MET A 138 10.33 5.58 9.92
C MET A 138 9.63 4.22 9.97
N ALA A 139 9.80 3.45 11.05
CA ALA A 139 9.12 2.18 11.25
C ALA A 139 7.67 2.33 11.78
N PHE A 140 7.23 3.53 12.15
CA PHE A 140 5.92 3.75 12.77
C PHE A 140 4.73 3.31 11.92
N PRO A 141 4.69 3.50 10.59
CA PRO A 141 3.61 2.95 9.77
C PRO A 141 3.49 1.43 9.89
N ILE A 142 4.61 0.71 9.94
CA ILE A 142 4.62 -0.76 10.07
C ILE A 142 4.17 -1.16 11.49
N ILE A 143 4.75 -0.54 12.52
CA ILE A 143 4.41 -0.82 13.93
C ILE A 143 2.93 -0.53 14.20
N GLY A 144 2.44 0.61 13.73
CA GLY A 144 1.05 1.03 13.86
C GLY A 144 0.10 0.11 13.10
N TRP A 145 0.43 -0.25 11.85
CA TRP A 145 -0.34 -1.22 11.07
C TRP A 145 -0.47 -2.56 11.80
N THR A 146 0.65 -3.12 12.28
CA THR A 146 0.63 -4.36 13.06
C THR A 146 -0.22 -4.22 14.33
N GLN A 147 -0.10 -3.13 15.08
CA GLN A 147 -0.88 -2.91 16.30
C GLN A 147 -2.39 -2.83 16.03
N ILE A 148 -2.79 -2.16 14.95
CA ILE A 148 -4.19 -2.05 14.51
C ILE A 148 -4.73 -3.42 14.14
N LEU A 149 -4.02 -4.19 13.31
CA LEU A 149 -4.44 -5.53 12.90
C LEU A 149 -4.62 -6.47 14.08
N MET A 150 -3.64 -6.49 15.00
CA MET A 150 -3.76 -7.30 16.22
C MET A 150 -4.94 -6.85 17.08
N GLY A 151 -5.29 -5.56 17.05
CA GLY A 151 -6.47 -5.00 17.71
C GLY A 151 -7.78 -5.52 17.11
N VAL A 152 -7.90 -5.53 15.78
CA VAL A 152 -9.06 -6.10 15.06
C VAL A 152 -9.21 -7.58 15.38
N VAL A 153 -8.12 -8.35 15.26
CA VAL A 153 -8.08 -9.79 15.60
C VAL A 153 -8.53 -10.02 17.05
N THR A 154 -8.07 -9.18 17.99
CA THR A 154 -8.46 -9.28 19.41
C THR A 154 -9.94 -8.93 19.62
N ALA A 155 -10.44 -7.90 18.96
CA ALA A 155 -11.81 -7.43 19.10
C ALA A 155 -12.84 -8.47 18.60
N LEU A 156 -12.49 -9.14 17.50
CA LEU A 156 -13.33 -10.16 16.87
C LEU A 156 -13.10 -11.56 17.45
N GLY A 157 -11.98 -11.77 18.17
CA GLY A 157 -11.65 -13.04 18.80
C GLY A 157 -11.10 -14.09 17.84
N PHE A 158 -10.59 -13.68 16.68
CA PHE A 158 -10.02 -14.54 15.65
C PHE A 158 -8.55 -14.91 15.92
N CYS A 159 -8.02 -15.78 15.07
CA CYS A 159 -6.63 -16.23 14.98
C CYS A 159 -6.13 -16.90 16.26
N ARG A 160 -6.90 -17.87 16.76
CA ARG A 160 -6.58 -18.63 17.97
C ARG A 160 -6.53 -20.13 17.68
N GLY A 161 -5.78 -20.87 18.51
CA GLY A 161 -5.68 -22.32 18.40
C GLY A 161 -5.17 -22.78 17.03
N GLY A 162 -5.91 -23.69 16.39
CA GLY A 162 -5.54 -24.29 15.10
C GLY A 162 -5.54 -23.33 13.91
N GLU A 163 -6.14 -22.15 14.03
CA GLU A 163 -6.31 -21.19 12.92
C GLU A 163 -5.12 -20.21 12.77
N ILE A 164 -4.17 -20.23 13.71
CA ILE A 164 -3.05 -19.26 13.78
C ILE A 164 -2.24 -19.23 12.48
N ASN A 165 -1.86 -20.40 11.94
CA ASN A 165 -1.02 -20.46 10.73
C ASN A 165 -1.75 -19.92 9.50
N GLN A 166 -3.05 -20.18 9.40
CA GLN A 166 -3.90 -19.68 8.30
C GLN A 166 -4.00 -18.15 8.38
N CYS A 167 -4.28 -17.61 9.57
CA CYS A 167 -4.28 -16.18 9.82
C CYS A 167 -2.92 -15.53 9.50
N LEU A 168 -1.81 -16.08 10.00
CA LEU A 168 -0.49 -15.52 9.73
C LEU A 168 -0.20 -15.43 8.24
N ALA A 169 -0.55 -16.47 7.47
CA ALA A 169 -0.40 -16.45 6.02
C ALA A 169 -1.20 -15.29 5.38
N HIS A 170 -2.46 -15.11 5.76
CA HIS A 170 -3.34 -14.06 5.19
C HIS A 170 -2.89 -12.66 5.59
N TYR A 171 -2.68 -12.42 6.88
CA TYR A 171 -2.29 -11.13 7.42
C TYR A 171 -0.90 -10.69 6.95
N ILE A 172 0.10 -11.58 6.93
CA ILE A 172 1.45 -11.24 6.48
C ILE A 172 1.49 -10.98 4.98
N MET A 173 0.95 -11.90 4.16
CA MET A 173 1.03 -11.77 2.71
C MET A 173 0.18 -10.61 2.18
N GLY A 174 -1.03 -10.43 2.70
CA GLY A 174 -1.87 -9.31 2.26
C GLY A 174 -1.30 -7.96 2.71
N SER A 175 -0.71 -7.88 3.91
CA SER A 175 0.06 -6.69 4.33
C SER A 175 1.28 -6.46 3.44
N ALA A 176 1.95 -7.51 2.97
CA ALA A 176 3.08 -7.41 2.06
C ALA A 176 2.68 -6.82 0.70
N PHE A 177 1.50 -7.17 0.16
CA PHE A 177 0.98 -6.55 -1.06
C PHE A 177 0.67 -5.05 -0.88
N ILE A 178 0.09 -4.65 0.26
CA ILE A 178 -0.13 -3.24 0.60
C ILE A 178 1.20 -2.51 0.77
N GLY A 179 2.17 -3.13 1.45
CA GLY A 179 3.52 -2.59 1.61
C GLY A 179 4.23 -2.40 0.27
N TYR A 180 4.09 -3.38 -0.64
CA TYR A 180 4.61 -3.28 -1.99
C TYR A 180 3.94 -2.15 -2.78
N ALA A 181 2.61 -2.01 -2.69
CA ALA A 181 1.89 -0.87 -3.28
C ALA A 181 2.42 0.48 -2.76
N ALA A 182 2.68 0.60 -1.45
CA ALA A 182 3.27 1.82 -0.88
C ALA A 182 4.67 2.10 -1.43
N ILE A 183 5.53 1.07 -1.55
CA ILE A 183 6.85 1.20 -2.17
C ILE A 183 6.74 1.66 -3.62
N LEU A 184 5.81 1.08 -4.40
CA LEU A 184 5.56 1.50 -5.78
C LEU A 184 5.15 2.97 -5.87
N VAL A 185 4.23 3.44 -5.02
CA VAL A 185 3.82 4.84 -4.98
C VAL A 185 5.00 5.76 -4.61
N ILE A 186 5.84 5.35 -3.66
CA ILE A 186 7.08 6.09 -3.32
C ILE A 186 8.02 6.14 -4.52
N MET A 187 8.25 5.02 -5.20
CA MET A 187 9.15 4.95 -6.35
C MET A 187 8.64 5.81 -7.52
N LEU A 188 7.32 5.79 -7.73
CA LEU A 188 6.63 6.55 -8.77
C LEU A 188 6.77 8.06 -8.61
N ASN A 189 6.69 8.56 -7.37
CA ASN A 189 6.66 10.00 -7.10
C ASN A 189 8.03 10.59 -6.76
N VAL A 190 8.87 9.88 -6.00
CA VAL A 190 10.13 10.43 -5.48
C VAL A 190 11.34 9.50 -5.60
N GLY A 191 11.16 8.26 -6.07
CA GLY A 191 12.24 7.28 -6.17
C GLY A 191 13.12 7.37 -7.42
N GLY A 192 12.66 8.01 -8.49
CA GLY A 192 13.35 8.05 -9.78
C GLY A 192 14.80 8.53 -9.71
N GLY A 193 15.06 9.65 -9.03
CA GLY A 193 16.42 10.19 -8.87
C GLY A 193 17.33 9.32 -7.99
N TRP A 194 16.77 8.53 -7.07
CA TRP A 194 17.55 7.56 -6.29
C TRP A 194 17.91 6.32 -7.13
N LEU A 195 16.95 5.80 -7.90
CA LEU A 195 17.17 4.68 -8.83
C LEU A 195 18.23 5.02 -9.88
N ALA A 196 18.16 6.21 -10.48
CA ALA A 196 19.13 6.68 -11.45
C ALA A 196 20.56 6.77 -10.86
N ARG A 197 20.73 7.32 -9.66
CA ARG A 197 22.04 7.41 -8.98
C ARG A 197 22.62 6.04 -8.60
N ARG A 198 21.76 5.05 -8.31
CA ARG A 198 22.17 3.68 -8.03
C ARG A 198 22.44 2.85 -9.28
N GLY A 199 21.94 3.28 -10.44
CA GLY A 199 22.03 2.53 -11.69
C GLY A 199 21.11 1.29 -11.72
N PHE A 200 20.04 1.29 -10.92
CA PHE A 200 19.07 0.20 -10.84
C PHE A 200 17.73 0.63 -11.42
N SER A 201 17.03 -0.30 -12.09
CA SER A 201 15.61 -0.16 -12.36
C SER A 201 14.79 -0.55 -11.13
N GLN A 202 13.54 -0.15 -11.08
CA GLN A 202 12.63 -0.61 -10.03
C GLN A 202 12.48 -2.14 -10.06
N GLU A 203 12.42 -2.70 -11.27
CA GLU A 203 12.24 -4.12 -11.52
C GLU A 203 13.44 -4.95 -11.06
N MET A 204 14.65 -4.38 -10.98
CA MET A 204 15.80 -5.04 -10.33
C MET A 204 15.52 -5.30 -8.84
N LEU A 205 14.92 -4.33 -8.14
CA LEU A 205 14.58 -4.46 -6.73
C LEU A 205 13.42 -5.45 -6.54
N ASP A 206 12.36 -5.28 -7.33
CA ASP A 206 11.17 -6.14 -7.29
C ASP A 206 11.57 -7.61 -7.55
N SER A 207 12.39 -7.86 -8.59
CA SER A 207 12.90 -9.20 -8.92
C SER A 207 13.79 -9.77 -7.82
N SER A 208 14.58 -8.94 -7.14
CA SER A 208 15.44 -9.39 -6.04
C SER A 208 14.61 -9.83 -4.82
N VAL A 209 13.55 -9.10 -4.49
CA VAL A 209 12.62 -9.48 -3.42
C VAL A 209 11.88 -10.76 -3.78
N ILE A 210 11.35 -10.84 -5.01
CA ILE A 210 10.67 -12.04 -5.52
C ILE A 210 11.60 -13.27 -5.48
N LEU A 211 12.87 -13.09 -5.88
CA LEU A 211 13.89 -14.15 -5.81
C LEU A 211 14.08 -14.66 -4.39
N LEU A 212 14.38 -13.76 -3.45
CA LEU A 212 14.67 -14.12 -2.06
C LEU A 212 13.44 -14.73 -1.37
N TRP A 213 12.26 -14.14 -1.56
CA TRP A 213 11.02 -14.65 -1.00
C TRP A 213 10.67 -16.02 -1.58
N GLY A 214 10.82 -16.20 -2.89
CA GLY A 214 10.58 -17.48 -3.55
C GLY A 214 11.46 -18.60 -3.00
N ILE A 215 12.74 -18.34 -2.73
CA ILE A 215 13.66 -19.31 -2.12
C ILE A 215 13.14 -19.69 -0.73
N ILE A 216 12.83 -18.70 0.11
CA ILE A 216 12.33 -18.95 1.47
C ILE A 216 11.04 -19.77 1.40
N ASN A 217 10.08 -19.37 0.57
CA ASN A 217 8.78 -20.03 0.46
C ASN A 217 8.93 -21.49 -0.01
N THR A 218 9.77 -21.77 -1.01
CA THR A 218 10.01 -23.13 -1.50
C THR A 218 10.50 -24.07 -0.40
N PHE A 219 11.36 -23.60 0.50
CA PHE A 219 11.98 -24.46 1.51
C PHE A 219 11.30 -24.42 2.89
N THR A 220 10.29 -23.58 3.09
CA THR A 220 9.61 -23.43 4.39
C THR A 220 8.14 -23.86 4.39
N GLU A 221 7.52 -24.01 3.22
CA GLU A 221 6.10 -24.34 3.11
C GLU A 221 5.77 -25.75 3.62
N HIS A 222 6.56 -26.76 3.23
CA HIS A 222 6.35 -28.11 3.71
C HIS A 222 7.04 -28.33 5.07
N GLN A 223 6.23 -28.45 6.12
CA GLN A 223 6.71 -28.59 7.51
C GLN A 223 6.78 -30.06 7.98
N GLY A 224 6.74 -31.02 7.05
CA GLY A 224 6.80 -32.46 7.30
C GLY A 224 5.46 -33.17 7.09
N GLY A 225 5.47 -34.51 7.19
CA GLY A 225 4.30 -35.35 6.92
C GLY A 225 4.09 -35.69 5.44
N PRO A 226 2.96 -36.33 5.07
CA PRO A 226 2.63 -36.59 3.68
C PRO A 226 2.33 -35.29 2.91
N TRP A 227 2.77 -35.21 1.67
CA TRP A 227 2.48 -34.05 0.80
C TRP A 227 0.97 -33.95 0.53
N THR A 228 0.41 -32.78 0.82
CA THR A 228 -0.95 -32.43 0.42
C THR A 228 -0.97 -31.67 -0.90
N HIS A 229 -2.14 -31.56 -1.53
CA HIS A 229 -2.30 -30.74 -2.73
C HIS A 229 -1.95 -29.27 -2.48
N LYS A 230 -2.30 -28.76 -1.30
CA LYS A 230 -1.98 -27.39 -0.86
C LYS A 230 -0.47 -27.19 -0.76
N ASP A 231 0.25 -28.12 -0.12
CA ASP A 231 1.70 -28.03 0.02
C ASP A 231 2.40 -27.99 -1.34
N MET A 232 1.95 -28.84 -2.28
CA MET A 232 2.50 -28.88 -3.64
C MET A 232 2.25 -27.57 -4.38
N GLN A 233 1.02 -27.04 -4.34
CA GLN A 233 0.69 -25.77 -5.00
C GLN A 233 1.52 -24.61 -4.45
N HIS A 234 1.58 -24.47 -3.12
CA HIS A 234 2.30 -23.38 -2.47
C HIS A 234 3.82 -23.49 -2.64
N THR A 235 4.38 -24.69 -2.53
CA THR A 235 5.82 -24.92 -2.78
C THR A 235 6.19 -24.58 -4.22
N MET A 236 5.38 -25.00 -5.19
CA MET A 236 5.61 -24.71 -6.61
C MET A 236 5.41 -23.23 -6.96
N MET A 237 4.53 -22.52 -6.24
CA MET A 237 4.45 -21.06 -6.32
C MET A 237 5.78 -20.41 -5.88
N GLY A 238 6.40 -20.92 -4.81
CA GLY A 238 7.76 -20.50 -4.41
C GLY A 238 8.80 -20.75 -5.51
N VAL A 239 8.72 -21.91 -6.18
CA VAL A 239 9.63 -22.26 -7.28
C VAL A 239 9.49 -21.30 -8.45
N LEU A 240 8.24 -21.01 -8.84
CA LEU A 240 7.94 -20.02 -9.85
C LEU A 240 8.53 -18.65 -9.49
N TRP A 241 8.37 -18.23 -8.24
CA TRP A 241 8.87 -16.93 -7.76
C TRP A 241 10.38 -16.86 -7.84
N TRP A 242 11.14 -17.84 -7.30
CA TRP A 242 12.59 -17.70 -7.32
C TRP A 242 13.19 -17.87 -8.72
N ALA A 243 12.65 -18.78 -9.55
CA ALA A 243 13.10 -18.95 -10.92
C ALA A 243 12.81 -17.70 -11.77
N GLY A 244 11.60 -17.16 -11.65
CA GLY A 244 11.22 -15.90 -12.31
C GLY A 244 11.99 -14.70 -11.79
N GLY A 245 12.19 -14.60 -10.48
CA GLY A 245 12.98 -13.54 -9.85
C GLY A 245 14.44 -13.53 -10.35
N LEU A 246 15.06 -14.71 -10.49
CA LEU A 246 16.39 -14.83 -11.08
C LEU A 246 16.44 -14.31 -12.53
N LEU A 247 15.45 -14.66 -13.35
CA LEU A 247 15.33 -14.13 -14.71
C LEU A 247 15.16 -12.60 -14.72
N GLY A 248 14.30 -12.07 -13.84
CA GLY A 248 14.04 -10.64 -13.70
C GLY A 248 15.29 -9.86 -13.29
N VAL A 249 16.07 -10.38 -12.34
CA VAL A 249 17.38 -9.81 -11.95
C VAL A 249 18.32 -9.79 -13.16
N PHE A 250 18.41 -10.89 -13.91
CA PHE A 250 19.29 -10.98 -15.07
C PHE A 250 18.94 -9.99 -16.18
N LEU A 251 17.65 -9.84 -16.50
CA LEU A 251 17.16 -8.94 -17.55
C LEU A 251 17.22 -7.47 -17.14
N SER A 252 17.04 -7.17 -15.84
CA SER A 252 17.05 -5.80 -15.31
C SER A 252 18.44 -5.19 -15.13
N ARG A 253 19.51 -5.95 -15.44
CA ARG A 253 20.90 -5.49 -15.29
C ARG A 253 21.15 -4.20 -16.08
N LYS A 254 22.06 -3.36 -15.54
CA LYS A 254 22.41 -2.05 -16.09
C LYS A 254 21.21 -1.08 -16.15
N GLY A 255 20.28 -1.20 -15.20
CA GLY A 255 19.15 -0.29 -15.07
C GLY A 255 18.03 -0.48 -16.10
N LYS A 256 18.00 -1.61 -16.81
CA LYS A 256 16.94 -1.91 -17.79
C LYS A 256 15.62 -2.22 -17.09
N ARG A 257 14.51 -1.73 -17.65
CA ARG A 257 13.16 -2.11 -17.22
C ARG A 257 12.85 -3.54 -17.68
N CYS A 258 11.93 -4.22 -17.00
CA CYS A 258 11.62 -5.63 -17.26
C CYS A 258 10.18 -5.99 -16.89
N PHE A 259 9.49 -6.76 -17.73
CA PHE A 259 8.11 -7.19 -17.45
C PHE A 259 8.01 -8.35 -16.44
N VAL A 260 9.12 -9.03 -16.12
CA VAL A 260 9.11 -10.32 -15.41
C VAL A 260 8.43 -10.26 -14.03
N PRO A 261 8.70 -9.26 -13.15
CA PRO A 261 7.97 -9.13 -11.89
C PRO A 261 6.45 -9.09 -12.08
N ALA A 262 5.98 -8.33 -13.08
CA ALA A 262 4.55 -8.21 -13.37
C ALA A 262 3.95 -9.55 -13.82
N VAL A 263 4.65 -10.31 -14.65
CA VAL A 263 4.21 -11.65 -15.08
C VAL A 263 4.14 -12.64 -13.92
N ILE A 264 5.06 -12.58 -12.96
CA ILE A 264 5.00 -13.42 -11.75
C ILE A 264 3.76 -13.09 -10.92
N ILE A 265 3.42 -11.80 -10.79
CA ILE A 265 2.17 -11.37 -10.13
C ILE A 265 0.94 -11.87 -10.89
N ILE A 266 0.93 -11.84 -12.23
CA ILE A 266 -0.16 -12.42 -13.05
C ILE A 266 -0.33 -13.90 -12.76
N MET A 267 0.75 -14.69 -12.81
CA MET A 267 0.69 -16.13 -12.55
C MET A 267 0.28 -16.45 -11.12
N THR A 268 0.71 -15.64 -10.16
CA THR A 268 0.27 -15.74 -8.76
C THR A 268 -1.24 -15.49 -8.67
N GLY A 269 -1.74 -14.43 -9.29
CA GLY A 269 -3.16 -14.12 -9.33
C GLY A 269 -3.98 -15.22 -9.99
N TRP A 270 -3.49 -15.82 -11.08
CA TRP A 270 -4.11 -16.99 -11.71
C TRP A 270 -4.20 -18.19 -10.76
N GLY A 271 -3.08 -18.56 -10.12
CA GLY A 271 -3.05 -19.67 -9.17
C GLY A 271 -4.02 -19.47 -8.00
N MET A 272 -4.06 -18.25 -7.45
CA MET A 272 -4.96 -17.90 -6.36
C MET A 272 -6.42 -17.83 -6.80
N SER A 273 -6.68 -17.42 -8.05
CA SER A 273 -8.06 -17.35 -8.57
C SER A 273 -8.73 -18.72 -8.70
N ALA A 274 -7.93 -19.77 -8.89
CA ALA A 274 -8.34 -21.15 -9.00
C ALA A 274 -8.23 -21.93 -7.67
N HIS A 275 -7.75 -21.29 -6.60
CA HIS A 275 -7.51 -21.93 -5.31
C HIS A 275 -8.84 -22.16 -4.57
N GLN A 276 -9.28 -23.42 -4.51
CA GLN A 276 -10.53 -23.81 -3.86
C GLN A 276 -10.40 -23.69 -2.33
N GLN A 277 -11.40 -23.10 -1.69
CA GLN A 277 -11.52 -23.01 -0.23
C GLN A 277 -12.69 -23.86 0.26
N GLU A 278 -12.73 -24.18 1.57
CA GLU A 278 -13.83 -24.95 2.14
C GLU A 278 -15.18 -24.23 2.04
N LEU A 279 -15.17 -22.89 2.10
CA LEU A 279 -16.35 -22.06 2.02
C LEU A 279 -16.47 -21.43 0.62
N MET A 280 -17.70 -21.38 0.10
CA MET A 280 -17.98 -20.75 -1.19
C MET A 280 -17.71 -19.23 -1.17
N ILE A 281 -18.09 -18.54 -0.08
CA ILE A 281 -17.75 -17.11 0.10
C ILE A 281 -16.24 -16.89 0.04
N SER A 282 -15.47 -17.71 0.77
CA SER A 282 -14.01 -17.63 0.79
C SER A 282 -13.40 -17.88 -0.59
N SER A 283 -13.89 -18.89 -1.32
CA SER A 283 -13.46 -19.18 -2.69
C SER A 283 -13.73 -17.99 -3.62
N LYS A 284 -14.88 -17.33 -3.50
CA LYS A 284 -15.22 -16.15 -4.32
C LYS A 284 -14.32 -14.95 -4.00
N ILE A 285 -14.06 -14.67 -2.71
CA ILE A 285 -13.14 -13.60 -2.31
C ILE A 285 -11.70 -13.88 -2.78
N HIS A 286 -11.22 -15.12 -2.66
CA HIS A 286 -9.92 -15.54 -3.21
C HIS A 286 -9.85 -15.40 -4.74
N SER A 287 -10.94 -15.72 -5.46
CA SER A 287 -11.03 -15.46 -6.90
C SER A 287 -10.92 -13.97 -7.23
N MET A 288 -11.60 -13.10 -6.49
CA MET A 288 -11.53 -11.65 -6.68
C MET A 288 -10.13 -11.09 -6.38
N PHE A 289 -9.48 -11.57 -5.30
CA PHE A 289 -8.07 -11.29 -5.02
C PHE A 289 -7.16 -11.69 -6.20
N GLY A 290 -7.35 -12.90 -6.73
CA GLY A 290 -6.60 -13.38 -7.89
C GLY A 290 -6.79 -12.49 -9.13
N TYR A 291 -8.02 -12.05 -9.40
CA TYR A 291 -8.30 -11.11 -10.49
C TYR A 291 -7.66 -9.74 -10.28
N ALA A 292 -7.65 -9.22 -9.05
CA ALA A 292 -6.97 -7.96 -8.72
C ALA A 292 -5.46 -8.06 -9.02
N LEU A 293 -4.81 -9.17 -8.66
CA LEU A 293 -3.39 -9.40 -8.98
C LEU A 293 -3.14 -9.55 -10.48
N ILE A 294 -3.96 -10.33 -11.19
CA ILE A 294 -3.86 -10.46 -12.65
C ILE A 294 -3.94 -9.08 -13.30
N LEU A 295 -4.95 -8.28 -12.93
CA LEU A 295 -5.14 -6.96 -13.50
C LEU A 295 -3.98 -6.02 -13.14
N ALA A 296 -3.49 -6.05 -11.90
CA ALA A 296 -2.32 -5.26 -11.48
C ALA A 296 -1.09 -5.58 -12.32
N GLY A 297 -0.82 -6.87 -12.54
CA GLY A 297 0.31 -7.32 -13.35
C GLY A 297 0.14 -6.98 -14.83
N VAL A 298 -1.04 -7.20 -15.42
CA VAL A 298 -1.32 -6.83 -16.82
C VAL A 298 -1.12 -5.33 -17.04
N LEU A 299 -1.69 -4.50 -16.17
CA LEU A 299 -1.54 -3.05 -16.25
C LEU A 299 -0.08 -2.62 -16.04
N ARG A 300 0.69 -3.33 -15.20
CA ARG A 300 2.12 -3.07 -15.05
C ARG A 300 2.92 -3.43 -16.30
N VAL A 301 2.59 -4.52 -17.01
CA VAL A 301 3.19 -4.83 -18.32
C VAL A 301 2.86 -3.73 -19.33
N ILE A 302 1.60 -3.31 -19.39
CA ILE A 302 1.16 -2.20 -20.27
C ILE A 302 1.92 -0.92 -19.94
N GLU A 303 2.05 -0.60 -18.65
CA GLU A 303 2.77 0.57 -18.20
C GLU A 303 4.24 0.57 -18.66
N VAL A 304 4.96 -0.53 -18.42
CA VAL A 304 6.38 -0.63 -18.74
C VAL A 304 6.60 -0.58 -20.26
N CYS A 305 5.89 -1.43 -21.02
CA CYS A 305 6.16 -1.64 -22.42
C CYS A 305 5.53 -0.57 -23.34
N PHE A 306 4.36 -0.04 -23.00
CA PHE A 306 3.59 0.83 -23.90
C PHE A 306 3.41 2.26 -23.37
N VAL A 307 3.22 2.45 -22.06
CA VAL A 307 3.08 3.80 -21.51
C VAL A 307 4.45 4.47 -21.41
N LEU A 308 5.43 3.77 -20.84
CA LEU A 308 6.77 4.28 -20.59
C LEU A 308 7.78 3.92 -21.67
N HIS A 309 7.45 3.01 -22.60
CA HIS A 309 8.35 2.56 -23.67
C HIS A 309 9.73 2.14 -23.13
N ASP A 310 9.75 1.31 -22.09
CA ASP A 310 10.95 0.87 -21.36
C ASP A 310 11.76 2.00 -20.69
N GLY A 311 11.26 3.24 -20.72
CA GLY A 311 11.85 4.40 -20.06
C GLY A 311 11.47 4.53 -18.59
N PRO A 312 12.11 5.45 -17.84
CA PRO A 312 11.68 5.84 -16.51
C PRO A 312 10.39 6.69 -16.57
N THR A 313 9.69 6.80 -15.43
CA THR A 313 8.58 7.78 -15.31
C THR A 313 9.12 9.19 -15.53
N PRO A 314 8.50 10.00 -16.42
CA PRO A 314 8.90 11.39 -16.60
C PRO A 314 8.69 12.21 -15.32
N SER A 315 9.73 12.87 -14.84
CA SER A 315 9.62 13.82 -13.72
C SER A 315 9.13 15.18 -14.25
N PRO A 316 8.22 15.90 -13.55
CA PRO A 316 7.59 15.59 -12.26
C PRO A 316 6.21 14.89 -12.38
N THR A 317 5.77 14.57 -13.60
CA THR A 317 4.38 14.17 -13.86
C THR A 317 4.17 12.67 -13.76
N VAL A 318 3.48 12.23 -12.71
CA VAL A 318 2.92 10.88 -12.63
C VAL A 318 1.66 10.79 -13.48
N ARG A 319 1.58 9.80 -14.36
CA ARG A 319 0.39 9.58 -15.19
C ARG A 319 -0.68 8.83 -14.39
N VAL A 320 -1.95 9.18 -14.59
CA VAL A 320 -3.10 8.53 -13.92
C VAL A 320 -3.06 7.01 -14.05
N PHE A 321 -2.68 6.49 -15.23
CA PHE A 321 -2.57 5.05 -15.48
C PHE A 321 -1.62 4.33 -14.50
N GLN A 322 -0.55 4.99 -14.06
CA GLN A 322 0.47 4.41 -13.17
C GLN A 322 -0.03 4.24 -11.73
N HIS A 323 -1.18 4.80 -11.38
CA HIS A 323 -1.84 4.57 -10.10
C HIS A 323 -2.60 3.24 -10.06
N LEU A 324 -2.98 2.67 -11.21
CA LEU A 324 -3.80 1.46 -11.25
C LEU A 324 -3.07 0.24 -10.67
N PRO A 325 -1.81 -0.08 -11.05
CA PRO A 325 -1.12 -1.24 -10.47
C PRO A 325 -0.99 -1.19 -8.93
N PRO A 326 -0.47 -0.12 -8.30
CA PRO A 326 -0.37 -0.08 -6.84
C PRO A 326 -1.74 -0.02 -6.14
N TYR A 327 -2.77 0.59 -6.75
CA TYR A 327 -4.11 0.53 -6.19
C TYR A 327 -4.64 -0.91 -6.15
N LEU A 328 -4.52 -1.65 -7.26
CA LEU A 328 -5.00 -3.04 -7.34
C LEU A 328 -4.21 -3.99 -6.43
N LEU A 329 -2.92 -3.71 -6.18
CA LEU A 329 -2.15 -4.42 -5.16
C LEU A 329 -2.63 -4.10 -3.73
N THR A 330 -3.04 -2.86 -3.47
CA THR A 330 -3.65 -2.47 -2.19
C THR A 330 -4.97 -3.20 -1.98
N LEU A 331 -5.83 -3.20 -3.00
CA LEU A 331 -7.08 -3.94 -3.01
C LEU A 331 -6.86 -5.43 -2.79
N GLY A 332 -5.96 -6.05 -3.56
CA GLY A 332 -5.64 -7.46 -3.44
C GLY A 332 -5.12 -7.80 -2.04
N GLY A 333 -4.28 -6.93 -1.46
CA GLY A 333 -3.81 -7.09 -0.10
C GLY A 333 -4.93 -7.05 0.94
N ILE A 334 -5.89 -6.12 0.82
CA ILE A 334 -7.06 -6.05 1.71
C ILE A 334 -7.94 -7.30 1.58
N MET A 335 -8.30 -7.69 0.36
CA MET A 335 -9.11 -8.89 0.11
C MET A 335 -8.43 -10.17 0.62
N PHE A 336 -7.11 -10.26 0.49
CA PHE A 336 -6.38 -11.43 0.99
C PHE A 336 -6.30 -11.45 2.52
N MET A 337 -6.17 -10.29 3.18
CA MET A 337 -6.17 -10.24 4.64
C MET A 337 -7.55 -10.58 5.21
N SER A 338 -8.61 -10.13 4.56
CA SER A 338 -9.99 -10.30 5.02
C SER A 338 -10.57 -11.71 4.77
N ALA A 339 -9.83 -12.58 4.05
CA ALA A 339 -10.30 -13.90 3.65
C ALA A 339 -9.86 -15.04 4.60
N THR A 340 -9.65 -14.75 5.89
CA THR A 340 -9.34 -15.81 6.87
C THR A 340 -10.53 -16.76 7.07
N HIS A 341 -10.27 -18.01 7.46
CA HIS A 341 -11.33 -19.01 7.63
C HIS A 341 -12.39 -18.55 8.64
N GLU A 342 -11.96 -18.01 9.79
CA GLU A 342 -12.86 -17.52 10.84
C GLU A 342 -13.66 -16.29 10.41
N GLU A 343 -13.05 -15.34 9.69
CA GLU A 343 -13.75 -14.17 9.15
C GLU A 343 -14.80 -14.57 8.13
N MET A 344 -14.46 -15.48 7.22
CA MET A 344 -15.37 -15.98 6.19
C MET A 344 -16.54 -16.78 6.78
N LYS A 345 -16.27 -17.63 7.80
CA LYS A 345 -17.33 -18.32 8.55
C LYS A 345 -18.27 -17.34 9.24
N ASN A 346 -17.71 -16.31 9.87
CA ASN A 346 -18.49 -15.30 10.57
C ASN A 346 -19.37 -14.49 9.60
N ALA A 347 -18.81 -14.08 8.45
CA ALA A 347 -19.57 -13.38 7.42
C ALA A 347 -20.73 -14.24 6.87
N ASP A 348 -20.45 -15.51 6.56
CA ASP A 348 -21.45 -16.48 6.09
C ASP A 348 -22.57 -16.70 7.12
N ALA A 349 -22.21 -16.84 8.40
CA ALA A 349 -23.16 -17.01 9.50
C ALA A 349 -24.07 -15.78 9.71
N LEU A 350 -23.59 -14.59 9.36
CA LEU A 350 -24.38 -13.34 9.37
C LEU A 350 -25.23 -13.16 8.11
N GLY A 351 -25.13 -14.07 7.12
CA GLY A 351 -25.82 -13.96 5.85
C GLY A 351 -25.25 -12.87 4.92
N ILE A 352 -24.01 -12.45 5.15
CA ILE A 352 -23.31 -11.49 4.29
C ILE A 352 -22.82 -12.23 3.05
N ASP A 353 -23.30 -11.83 1.88
CA ASP A 353 -22.83 -12.41 0.63
C ASP A 353 -21.47 -11.84 0.19
N HIS A 354 -20.76 -12.59 -0.66
CA HIS A 354 -19.43 -12.22 -1.15
C HIS A 354 -19.37 -10.85 -1.86
N VAL A 355 -20.43 -10.39 -2.53
CA VAL A 355 -20.44 -9.08 -3.21
C VAL A 355 -20.50 -7.98 -2.17
N THR A 356 -21.40 -8.09 -1.18
CA THR A 356 -21.49 -7.13 -0.07
C THR A 356 -20.16 -7.06 0.69
N TYR A 357 -19.55 -8.21 0.98
CA TYR A 357 -18.24 -8.28 1.62
C TYR A 357 -17.15 -7.62 0.78
N ALA A 358 -17.11 -7.92 -0.53
CA ALA A 358 -16.11 -7.33 -1.43
C ALA A 358 -16.29 -5.80 -1.61
N LEU A 359 -17.52 -5.28 -1.58
CA LEU A 359 -17.76 -3.82 -1.62
C LEU A 359 -17.20 -3.10 -0.39
N PHE A 360 -17.25 -3.75 0.78
CA PHE A 360 -16.55 -3.26 1.96
C PHE A 360 -15.03 -3.24 1.75
N ASP A 361 -14.45 -4.32 1.23
CA ASP A 361 -13.02 -4.39 0.95
C ASP A 361 -12.56 -3.37 -0.11
N PHE A 362 -13.35 -3.16 -1.17
CA PHE A 362 -13.10 -2.11 -2.17
C PHE A 362 -13.05 -0.73 -1.50
N SER A 363 -14.04 -0.43 -0.65
CA SER A 363 -14.13 0.84 0.07
C SER A 363 -12.92 1.06 0.98
N LEU A 364 -12.54 0.03 1.74
CA LEU A 364 -11.37 0.08 2.62
C LEU A 364 -10.07 0.27 1.81
N SER A 365 -9.96 -0.38 0.65
CA SER A 365 -8.78 -0.25 -0.22
C SER A 365 -8.61 1.17 -0.75
N PHE A 366 -9.69 1.87 -1.09
CA PHE A 366 -9.63 3.30 -1.47
C PHE A 366 -9.12 4.16 -0.32
N LEU A 367 -9.58 3.92 0.91
CA LEU A 367 -9.13 4.68 2.08
C LEU A 367 -7.65 4.44 2.37
N VAL A 368 -7.19 3.18 2.33
CA VAL A 368 -5.78 2.85 2.53
C VAL A 368 -4.90 3.44 1.42
N TYR A 369 -5.34 3.33 0.17
CA TYR A 369 -4.61 3.90 -0.96
C TYR A 369 -4.57 5.43 -0.91
N LEU A 370 -5.64 6.08 -0.47
CA LEU A 370 -5.69 7.51 -0.19
C LEU A 370 -4.64 7.89 0.86
N VAL A 371 -4.52 7.15 1.97
CA VAL A 371 -3.51 7.42 3.00
C VAL A 371 -2.10 7.29 2.44
N ILE A 372 -1.81 6.22 1.69
CA ILE A 372 -0.50 6.00 1.06
C ILE A 372 -0.13 7.16 0.14
N THR A 373 -1.01 7.50 -0.80
CA THR A 373 -0.78 8.57 -1.78
C THR A 373 -0.71 9.94 -1.12
N PHE A 374 -1.57 10.22 -0.14
CA PHE A 374 -1.54 11.44 0.65
C PHE A 374 -0.22 11.63 1.40
N LEU A 375 0.32 10.58 2.04
CA LEU A 375 1.59 10.68 2.76
C LEU A 375 2.77 10.97 1.81
N VAL A 376 2.80 10.35 0.63
CA VAL A 376 3.83 10.62 -0.38
C VAL A 376 3.69 12.03 -0.96
N HIS A 377 2.46 12.47 -1.25
CA HIS A 377 2.18 13.83 -1.68
C HIS A 377 2.58 14.87 -0.62
N LEU A 378 2.26 14.60 0.66
CA LEU A 378 2.65 15.44 1.78
C LEU A 378 4.17 15.52 1.91
N TYR A 379 4.90 14.42 1.70
CA TYR A 379 6.36 14.43 1.70
C TYR A 379 6.90 15.34 0.60
N ALA A 380 6.38 15.23 -0.64
CA ALA A 380 6.82 16.02 -1.78
C ALA A 380 6.52 17.52 -1.61
N ASN A 381 5.43 17.88 -0.91
CA ASN A 381 4.89 19.24 -0.86
C ASN A 381 4.92 19.88 0.54
N SER A 382 5.81 19.45 1.44
CA SER A 382 5.95 20.06 2.76
C SER A 382 7.39 20.38 3.14
N GLY A 383 7.55 21.28 4.12
CA GLY A 383 8.85 21.64 4.68
C GLY A 383 9.84 22.12 3.62
N ARG A 384 11.04 21.56 3.61
CA ARG A 384 12.10 21.88 2.63
C ARG A 384 11.73 21.48 1.21
N ASN A 385 10.97 20.41 1.03
CA ASN A 385 10.65 19.89 -0.31
C ASN A 385 9.69 20.84 -1.05
N ALA A 386 8.73 21.45 -0.33
CA ALA A 386 7.89 22.52 -0.89
C ALA A 386 8.73 23.72 -1.38
N ALA A 387 9.69 24.17 -0.58
CA ALA A 387 10.55 25.29 -0.94
C ALA A 387 11.44 25.00 -2.17
N LEU A 388 11.88 23.75 -2.34
CA LEU A 388 12.62 23.34 -3.54
C LEU A 388 11.74 23.37 -4.79
N ASN A 389 10.50 22.87 -4.69
CA ASN A 389 9.56 22.90 -5.82
C ASN A 389 9.19 24.35 -6.22
N GLU A 390 9.02 25.24 -5.24
CA GLU A 390 8.80 26.68 -5.51
C GLU A 390 10.01 27.33 -6.18
N ALA A 391 11.23 27.01 -5.74
CA ALA A 391 12.46 27.51 -6.36
C ALA A 391 12.59 27.03 -7.81
N GLU A 392 12.39 25.73 -8.08
CA GLU A 392 12.41 25.16 -9.43
C GLU A 392 11.34 25.79 -10.34
N ALA A 393 10.12 26.01 -9.84
CA ALA A 393 9.07 26.72 -10.57
C ALA A 393 9.43 28.19 -10.88
N GLY A 394 10.21 28.84 -10.00
CA GLY A 394 10.75 30.19 -10.22
C GLY A 394 11.79 30.25 -11.34
N TYR A 395 12.64 29.23 -11.47
CA TYR A 395 13.61 29.12 -12.57
C TYR A 395 12.96 28.74 -13.90
N ALA A 396 11.90 27.91 -13.88
CA ALA A 396 11.18 27.50 -15.09
C ALA A 396 10.41 28.64 -15.79
N LYS A 397 10.13 29.75 -15.09
CA LYS A 397 9.42 30.91 -15.65
C LYS A 397 10.27 31.81 -16.56
N LEU A 398 11.57 31.55 -16.75
CA LEU A 398 12.45 32.36 -17.59
C LEU A 398 12.74 31.78 -18.99
N THR A 399 12.24 30.58 -19.33
CA THR A 399 12.53 29.91 -20.62
C THR A 399 11.29 29.52 -21.42
N GLN A 400 10.11 30.04 -21.09
CA GLN A 400 8.89 29.81 -21.86
C GLN A 400 8.36 31.08 -22.56
N ARG A 401 9.28 31.81 -23.20
CA ARG A 401 8.94 32.84 -24.18
C ARG A 401 10.09 33.04 -25.16
N GLU A 402 10.28 32.07 -26.04
CA GLU A 402 10.90 32.15 -27.38
C GLU A 402 11.29 30.73 -27.78
N GLU A 403 10.40 30.06 -28.51
CA GLU A 403 10.61 28.89 -29.39
C GLU A 403 9.35 28.04 -29.39
N VAL A 404 8.35 28.46 -30.18
CA VAL A 404 7.73 27.70 -31.28
C VAL A 404 6.93 28.74 -32.08
N ALA A 405 7.64 29.47 -32.94
CA ALA A 405 7.07 30.20 -34.05
C ALA A 405 7.75 29.68 -35.33
N GLU A 406 7.66 28.38 -35.54
CA GLU A 406 7.97 27.75 -36.82
C GLU A 406 6.90 26.69 -37.08
N GLY A 407 6.14 26.89 -38.16
CA GLY A 407 5.03 26.03 -38.55
C GLY A 407 3.68 26.73 -38.73
N ALA A 408 3.65 28.02 -39.07
CA ALA A 408 2.50 28.59 -39.76
C ALA A 408 2.79 28.49 -41.26
N GLU A 409 2.19 27.51 -41.94
CA GLU A 409 2.18 27.46 -43.40
C GLU A 409 1.48 28.72 -43.94
N ILE A 410 2.28 29.63 -44.46
CA ILE A 410 1.83 30.76 -45.26
C ILE A 410 1.59 30.21 -46.66
N PHE A 411 0.33 29.94 -46.99
CA PHE A 411 -0.11 29.76 -48.37
C PHE A 411 -0.17 31.15 -49.02
N GLU A 412 0.94 31.55 -49.65
CA GLU A 412 1.04 32.78 -50.41
C GLU A 412 0.33 32.61 -51.75
N LEU A 413 -0.90 33.15 -51.85
CA LEU A 413 -1.62 33.32 -53.10
C LEU A 413 -0.98 34.48 -53.88
N THR A 414 -0.30 34.16 -54.97
CA THR A 414 0.14 35.13 -55.96
C THR A 414 -1.07 35.76 -56.66
N GLU A 415 -1.26 37.06 -56.46
CA GLU A 415 -2.16 37.89 -57.26
C GLU A 415 -1.73 37.88 -58.73
N ALA A 416 -2.58 37.31 -59.60
CA ALA A 416 -2.57 37.58 -61.02
C ALA A 416 -3.83 38.36 -61.38
N ASN A 417 -3.59 39.60 -61.78
CA ASN A 417 -4.52 40.62 -62.24
C ASN A 417 -5.48 40.12 -63.34
N GLY A 418 -6.78 40.38 -63.21
CA GLY A 418 -7.78 40.04 -64.22
C GLY A 418 -9.22 40.46 -63.87
N SER A 419 -9.53 41.73 -64.14
CA SER A 419 -10.83 42.29 -64.62
C SER A 419 -12.18 41.70 -64.15
N GLU A 420 -12.96 42.56 -63.51
CA GLU A 420 -14.41 42.85 -63.70
C GLU A 420 -15.27 41.79 -64.43
N ASP A 421 -16.29 41.24 -63.75
CA ASP A 421 -17.71 41.58 -63.97
C ASP A 421 -18.70 40.49 -63.48
N SER A 422 -19.83 40.97 -62.93
CA SER A 422 -21.19 40.37 -62.96
C SER A 422 -21.46 39.09 -62.11
N VAL A 423 -22.27 39.14 -61.04
CA VAL A 423 -23.75 39.14 -60.95
C VAL A 423 -24.37 37.73 -60.75
N SER A 424 -25.34 37.66 -59.82
CA SER A 424 -26.55 36.80 -59.82
C SER A 424 -26.49 35.40 -59.17
N THR A 425 -27.06 35.28 -57.95
CA THR A 425 -28.30 34.52 -57.55
C THR A 425 -28.16 32.99 -57.62
N GLY A 426 -28.49 32.18 -56.63
CA GLY A 426 -29.71 32.02 -55.82
C GLY A 426 -29.64 30.58 -55.27
N GLU A 427 -30.08 30.30 -54.02
CA GLU A 427 -31.41 29.74 -53.75
C GLU A 427 -31.61 28.36 -54.44
N SER A 428 -31.98 27.25 -53.81
CA SER A 428 -32.41 26.88 -52.47
C SER A 428 -32.41 25.35 -52.38
N ASP A 429 -32.70 24.86 -51.19
CA ASP A 429 -33.51 23.69 -50.88
C ASP A 429 -32.86 22.43 -50.30
N ALA A 430 -33.38 22.18 -49.10
CA ALA A 430 -33.24 21.02 -48.25
C ALA A 430 -34.00 19.80 -48.82
N VAL A 431 -33.72 18.60 -48.27
CA VAL A 431 -34.69 17.75 -47.54
C VAL A 431 -34.16 16.31 -47.33
N LYS A 432 -34.14 15.92 -46.02
CA LYS A 432 -34.45 14.63 -45.32
C LYS A 432 -33.80 13.29 -45.73
N ILE A 433 -33.06 12.63 -44.82
CA ILE A 433 -33.41 11.66 -43.72
C ILE A 433 -33.57 10.19 -44.18
N GLY A 434 -32.84 9.30 -43.50
CA GLY A 434 -33.06 7.83 -43.38
C GLY A 434 -31.96 7.01 -44.07
N GLY A 435 -31.39 5.94 -43.53
CA GLY A 435 -31.64 5.14 -42.34
C GLY A 435 -30.41 4.24 -42.07
N GLU A 436 -30.49 3.46 -41.01
CA GLU A 436 -29.48 2.56 -40.43
C GLU A 436 -29.02 1.46 -41.40
N ASP A 437 -27.77 0.99 -41.27
CA ASP A 437 -27.38 -0.37 -41.71
C ASP A 437 -26.29 -0.97 -40.82
N GLU A 438 -26.57 -2.21 -40.44
CA GLU A 438 -25.88 -3.15 -39.56
C GLU A 438 -24.59 -3.72 -40.20
N VAL A 439 -23.61 -4.09 -39.35
CA VAL A 439 -22.32 -4.69 -39.76
C VAL A 439 -22.36 -6.20 -39.54
N ASP A 440 -22.32 -6.97 -40.64
CA ASP A 440 -22.23 -8.44 -40.64
C ASP A 440 -20.76 -8.90 -40.74
N TRP A 441 -20.37 -9.82 -39.85
CA TRP A 441 -19.03 -10.44 -39.81
C TRP A 441 -19.17 -11.95 -39.90
N MET A 442 -18.97 -12.54 -41.07
CA MET A 442 -18.59 -13.96 -41.18
C MET A 442 -17.64 -14.28 -42.35
N GLN A 443 -16.51 -14.85 -41.93
CA GLN A 443 -15.82 -16.03 -42.49
C GLN A 443 -15.31 -15.99 -43.95
N HIS A 444 -14.00 -16.16 -44.11
CA HIS A 444 -13.52 -17.32 -44.87
C HIS A 444 -12.08 -17.75 -44.49
N GLU A 445 -11.96 -19.03 -44.17
CA GLU A 445 -10.71 -19.79 -44.12
C GLU A 445 -10.06 -19.90 -45.51
N GLY A 446 -8.73 -20.11 -45.57
CA GLY A 446 -8.17 -20.95 -46.64
C GLY A 446 -6.73 -20.66 -47.13
N ARG A 447 -5.77 -21.37 -46.52
CA ARG A 447 -4.68 -22.14 -47.16
C ARG A 447 -3.54 -21.46 -47.98
N ARG A 448 -2.33 -21.76 -47.45
CA ARG A 448 -1.14 -22.40 -48.09
C ARG A 448 -0.18 -21.59 -48.99
N GLY A 449 1.10 -21.79 -48.66
CA GLY A 449 2.30 -21.58 -49.51
C GLY A 449 3.26 -20.60 -48.84
N GLY A 450 4.51 -20.88 -48.49
CA GLY A 450 5.44 -21.90 -48.94
C GLY A 450 6.72 -21.22 -49.49
N LEU A 451 7.81 -21.31 -48.71
CA LEU A 451 9.24 -21.18 -49.06
C LEU A 451 9.94 -19.80 -49.23
N ARG A 452 10.96 -19.64 -48.35
CA ARG A 452 12.37 -19.23 -48.55
C ARG A 452 12.68 -17.88 -49.23
N LEU A 453 13.29 -16.97 -48.46
CA LEU A 453 14.74 -16.94 -48.17
C LEU A 453 14.97 -16.34 -46.78
#